data_AF-A0A2I0P0C9-F1
#
_entry.id   AF-A0A2I0P0C9-F1
#
_cell.length_a   1.000
_cell.length_b   1.000
_cell.length_c   1.000
_cell.angle_alpha   90.00
_cell.angle_beta   90.00
_cell.angle_gamma   90.00
#
_symmetry.space_group_name_H-M   'P 1'
#
loop_
_entity.id
_entity.type
_entity.pdbx_description
1 polymer ?
#
loop_
_entity_poly.entity_id
_entity_poly.type
_entity_poly.pdbx_seq_one_letter_code
_entity_poly.pdbx_strand_id
1 'polypeptide(L)'
;PSVLAITPASSKKGSVVQITNLAGSNFISGARVNLTRTGYANVTATNVQVPTSSQITGSFNLVGVTPGIWNVLVINPDGKTGSLTNGFTVLPNLTASFYGVPGTTVSPYTVKFYDASEGDPISWSWNFGDGITNTTRNPSHTYSPGTYSVSLTVSDGVSSSSIGG
;
A
#
# COMPACT_ATOMS: atom_id res chain seq x y z
N PRO A 1 -25.64 12.35 -8.65
CA PRO A 1 -25.57 10.95 -8.16
C PRO A 1 -25.15 10.94 -6.69
N SER A 2 -25.42 9.88 -5.92
CA SER A 2 -24.77 9.67 -4.62
C SER A 2 -23.72 8.57 -4.75
N VAL A 3 -22.64 8.67 -3.98
CA VAL A 3 -21.57 7.66 -3.95
C VAL A 3 -21.40 7.26 -2.49
N LEU A 4 -21.60 5.97 -2.19
CA LEU A 4 -21.69 5.46 -0.81
C LEU A 4 -20.49 4.60 -0.43
N ALA A 5 -20.03 3.74 -1.33
CA ALA A 5 -18.90 2.85 -1.09
C ALA A 5 -18.24 2.44 -2.41
N ILE A 6 -16.98 2.00 -2.34
CA ILE A 6 -16.23 1.44 -3.45
C ILE A 6 -15.54 0.14 -3.01
N THR A 7 -15.62 -0.89 -3.84
CA THR A 7 -15.02 -2.20 -3.59
C THR A 7 -14.13 -2.61 -4.77
N PRO A 8 -12.85 -2.93 -4.53
CA PRO A 8 -12.11 -2.71 -3.28
C PRO A 8 -11.92 -1.20 -3.00
N ALA A 9 -11.75 -0.84 -1.72
CA ALA A 9 -11.49 0.55 -1.30
C ALA A 9 -10.00 0.92 -1.27
N SER A 10 -9.11 -0.01 -1.63
CA SER A 10 -7.69 0.26 -1.74
C SER A 10 -7.01 -0.67 -2.73
N SER A 11 -5.85 -0.25 -3.23
CA SER A 11 -4.93 -1.10 -4.01
C SER A 11 -3.52 -0.53 -4.00
N LYS A 12 -2.52 -1.37 -4.28
CA LYS A 12 -1.10 -0.97 -4.35
C LYS A 12 -0.82 -0.08 -5.55
N LYS A 13 0.04 0.93 -5.36
CA LYS A 13 0.58 1.74 -6.46
C LYS A 13 1.19 0.85 -7.55
N GLY A 14 1.08 1.26 -8.81
CA GLY A 14 1.59 0.48 -9.95
C GLY A 14 0.67 -0.64 -10.45
N SER A 15 -0.43 -0.96 -9.74
CA SER A 15 -1.39 -1.97 -10.17
C SER A 15 -2.50 -1.41 -11.07
N VAL A 16 -3.17 -2.28 -11.81
CA VAL A 16 -4.51 -1.99 -12.37
C VAL A 16 -5.54 -2.65 -11.47
N VAL A 17 -6.36 -1.86 -10.79
CA VAL A 17 -7.40 -2.36 -9.88
C VAL A 17 -8.76 -2.39 -10.57
N GLN A 18 -9.43 -3.54 -10.51
CA GLN A 18 -10.82 -3.69 -10.95
C GLN A 18 -11.76 -3.30 -9.81
N ILE A 19 -12.64 -2.34 -10.07
CA ILE A 19 -13.72 -1.95 -9.17
C ILE A 19 -14.92 -2.84 -9.47
N THR A 20 -15.20 -3.76 -8.56
CA THR A 20 -16.31 -4.72 -8.68
C THR A 20 -17.63 -4.12 -8.24
N ASN A 21 -17.59 -3.09 -7.38
CA ASN A 21 -18.78 -2.37 -6.96
C ASN A 21 -18.46 -0.96 -6.49
N LEU A 22 -18.86 0.06 -7.26
CA LEU A 22 -19.04 1.43 -6.76
C LEU A 22 -20.52 1.63 -6.49
N ALA A 23 -20.90 1.54 -5.21
CA ALA A 23 -22.27 1.57 -4.75
C ALA A 23 -22.77 3.00 -4.56
N GLY A 24 -24.02 3.27 -4.91
CA GLY A 24 -24.64 4.58 -4.77
C GLY A 24 -26.05 4.65 -5.31
N SER A 25 -26.42 5.81 -5.83
CA SER A 25 -27.75 6.01 -6.43
C SER A 25 -27.73 7.07 -7.54
N ASN A 26 -28.73 6.98 -8.42
CA ASN A 26 -28.92 7.90 -9.55
C ASN A 26 -27.70 7.96 -10.49
N PHE A 27 -27.00 6.84 -10.68
CA PHE A 27 -26.00 6.70 -11.73
C PHE A 27 -26.69 6.59 -13.09
N ILE A 28 -26.07 7.21 -14.09
CA ILE A 28 -26.57 7.24 -15.46
C ILE A 28 -25.52 6.60 -16.37
N SER A 29 -25.94 5.75 -17.31
CA SER A 29 -25.05 5.15 -18.31
C SER A 29 -24.22 6.22 -19.01
N GLY A 30 -22.91 5.99 -19.13
CA GLY A 30 -21.94 6.99 -19.60
C GLY A 30 -21.34 7.88 -18.51
N ALA A 31 -21.64 7.61 -17.22
CA ALA A 31 -20.97 8.27 -16.11
C ALA A 31 -19.44 8.07 -16.17
N ARG A 32 -18.69 9.08 -15.71
CA ARG A 32 -17.24 9.02 -15.53
C ARG A 32 -16.93 8.89 -14.05
N VAL A 33 -15.89 8.15 -13.71
CA VAL A 33 -15.38 8.02 -12.34
C VAL A 33 -13.93 8.47 -12.30
N ASN A 34 -13.57 9.31 -11.33
CA ASN A 34 -12.21 9.77 -11.11
C ASN A 34 -11.81 9.58 -9.65
N LEU A 35 -10.55 9.22 -9.41
CA LEU A 35 -9.91 9.50 -8.13
C LEU A 35 -9.41 10.95 -8.16
N THR A 36 -9.69 11.71 -7.11
CA THR A 36 -9.31 13.12 -7.00
C THR A 36 -8.62 13.40 -5.66
N ARG A 37 -7.57 14.23 -5.68
CA ARG A 37 -6.84 14.69 -4.50
C ARG A 37 -6.22 16.05 -4.80
N THR A 38 -6.43 17.04 -3.92
CA THR A 38 -5.92 18.40 -4.10
C THR A 38 -4.41 18.40 -4.34
N GLY A 39 -3.96 19.09 -5.39
CA GLY A 39 -2.55 19.17 -5.77
C GLY A 39 -2.05 18.03 -6.67
N TYR A 40 -2.91 17.08 -7.04
CA TYR A 40 -2.56 15.95 -7.91
C TYR A 40 -3.48 15.87 -9.14
N ALA A 41 -2.97 15.30 -10.22
CA ALA A 41 -3.79 14.99 -11.39
C ALA A 41 -4.85 13.92 -11.06
N ASN A 42 -6.01 14.03 -11.70
CA ASN A 42 -7.08 13.04 -11.54
C ASN A 42 -6.67 11.69 -12.15
N VAL A 43 -7.05 10.60 -11.50
CA VAL A 43 -6.94 9.25 -12.07
C VAL A 43 -8.31 8.85 -12.61
N THR A 44 -8.47 8.84 -13.92
CA THR A 44 -9.74 8.52 -14.57
C THR A 44 -9.90 7.00 -14.73
N ALA A 45 -11.05 6.48 -14.35
CA ALA A 45 -11.37 5.07 -14.55
C ALA A 45 -11.58 4.74 -16.03
N THR A 46 -11.13 3.55 -16.43
CA THR A 46 -11.40 2.93 -17.73
C THR A 46 -12.40 1.79 -17.60
N ASN A 47 -13.01 1.39 -18.71
CA ASN A 47 -14.01 0.31 -18.76
C ASN A 47 -15.20 0.55 -17.81
N VAL A 48 -15.59 1.83 -17.63
CA VAL A 48 -16.68 2.19 -16.74
C VAL A 48 -17.99 1.67 -17.32
N GLN A 49 -18.70 0.87 -16.54
CA GLN A 49 -20.05 0.39 -16.85
C GLN A 49 -20.99 0.81 -15.72
N VAL A 50 -22.26 1.06 -16.04
CA VAL A 50 -23.32 1.37 -15.08
C VAL A 50 -24.39 0.29 -15.21
N PRO A 51 -24.19 -0.91 -14.62
CA PRO A 51 -25.14 -2.02 -14.77
C PRO A 51 -26.54 -1.68 -14.24
N THR A 52 -26.59 -0.85 -13.18
CA THR A 52 -27.83 -0.36 -12.59
C THR A 52 -27.65 1.09 -12.15
N SER A 53 -28.75 1.79 -11.84
CA SER A 53 -28.68 3.16 -11.32
C SER A 53 -28.03 3.28 -9.92
N SER A 54 -27.67 2.15 -9.29
CA SER A 54 -27.03 2.10 -7.98
C SER A 54 -25.67 1.41 -7.98
N GLN A 55 -25.17 0.98 -9.15
CA GLN A 55 -23.90 0.27 -9.28
C GLN A 55 -23.10 0.79 -10.47
N ILE A 56 -21.82 1.04 -10.24
CA ILE A 56 -20.82 1.24 -11.30
C ILE A 56 -19.72 0.18 -11.14
N THR A 57 -19.20 -0.32 -12.26
CA THR A 57 -17.95 -1.08 -12.32
C THR A 57 -16.95 -0.34 -13.21
N GLY A 58 -15.67 -0.66 -13.08
CA GLY A 58 -14.62 -0.04 -13.89
C GLY A 58 -13.23 -0.42 -13.40
N SER A 59 -12.22 0.28 -13.87
CA SER A 59 -10.83 -0.01 -13.50
C SER A 59 -10.01 1.26 -13.35
N PHE A 60 -9.13 1.32 -12.36
CA PHE A 60 -8.13 2.38 -12.25
C PHE A 60 -6.74 1.81 -12.55
N ASN A 61 -5.99 2.50 -13.40
CA ASN A 61 -4.55 2.26 -13.55
C ASN A 61 -3.80 3.14 -12.55
N LEU A 62 -3.11 2.52 -11.60
CA LEU A 62 -2.40 3.20 -10.51
C LEU A 62 -0.89 3.34 -10.80
N VAL A 63 -0.44 3.10 -12.03
CA VAL A 63 0.94 3.37 -12.46
C VAL A 63 1.23 4.87 -12.36
N GLY A 64 2.30 5.21 -11.63
CA GLY A 64 2.70 6.60 -11.39
C GLY A 64 1.82 7.36 -10.39
N VAL A 65 0.79 6.74 -9.82
CA VAL A 65 -0.10 7.39 -8.85
C VAL A 65 0.56 7.43 -7.48
N THR A 66 0.59 8.61 -6.87
CA THR A 66 1.16 8.82 -5.53
C THR A 66 0.31 8.14 -4.46
N PRO A 67 0.91 7.37 -3.54
CA PRO A 67 0.21 6.79 -2.40
C PRO A 67 -0.52 7.81 -1.53
N GLY A 68 -1.55 7.32 -0.86
CA GLY A 68 -2.36 8.06 0.10
C GLY A 68 -3.85 7.96 -0.20
N ILE A 69 -4.61 8.83 0.45
CA ILE A 69 -6.07 8.82 0.46
C ILE A 69 -6.60 9.73 -0.66
N TRP A 70 -7.54 9.22 -1.44
CA TRP A 70 -8.18 9.87 -2.58
C TRP A 70 -9.70 9.89 -2.42
N ASN A 71 -10.35 10.93 -2.93
CA ASN A 71 -11.79 10.98 -3.07
C ASN A 71 -12.22 10.23 -4.34
N VAL A 72 -13.41 9.64 -4.34
CA VAL A 72 -14.01 9.04 -5.54
C VAL A 72 -15.11 9.97 -6.06
N LEU A 73 -14.87 10.58 -7.22
CA LEU A 73 -15.80 11.49 -7.87
C LEU A 73 -16.52 10.78 -9.03
N VAL A 74 -17.85 10.82 -9.04
CA VAL A 74 -18.69 10.39 -10.15
C VAL A 74 -19.30 11.61 -10.82
N ILE A 75 -19.22 11.66 -12.15
CA ILE A 75 -19.82 12.70 -13.00
C ILE A 75 -20.77 12.01 -13.97
N ASN A 76 -22.07 12.26 -13.84
CA ASN A 76 -23.06 11.75 -14.79
C ASN A 76 -23.04 12.58 -16.11
N PRO A 77 -23.57 12.03 -17.22
CA PRO A 77 -23.71 12.77 -18.47
C PRO A 77 -24.59 14.03 -18.38
N ASP A 78 -25.50 14.11 -17.40
CA ASP A 78 -26.31 15.29 -17.12
C ASP A 78 -25.54 16.39 -16.36
N GLY A 79 -24.23 16.21 -16.15
CA GLY A 79 -23.34 17.14 -15.46
C GLY A 79 -23.41 17.07 -13.94
N LYS A 80 -24.36 16.33 -13.35
CA LYS A 80 -24.44 16.21 -11.89
C LYS A 80 -23.33 15.34 -11.35
N THR A 81 -22.77 15.77 -10.23
CA THR A 81 -21.67 15.07 -9.56
C THR A 81 -22.10 14.44 -8.24
N GLY A 82 -21.34 13.44 -7.80
CA GLY A 82 -21.42 12.85 -6.47
C GLY A 82 -20.02 12.44 -6.05
N SER A 83 -19.68 12.59 -4.77
CA SER A 83 -18.35 12.27 -4.27
C SER A 83 -18.42 11.41 -3.02
N LEU A 84 -17.55 10.41 -2.95
CA LEU A 84 -17.19 9.72 -1.72
C LEU A 84 -15.84 10.28 -1.25
N THR A 85 -15.88 11.10 -0.22
CA THR A 85 -14.68 11.68 0.40
C THR A 85 -13.84 10.60 1.04
N ASN A 86 -12.51 10.64 0.85
CA ASN A 86 -11.57 9.65 1.36
C ASN A 86 -11.94 8.20 1.01
N GLY A 87 -12.61 8.02 -0.13
CA GLY A 87 -13.22 6.74 -0.52
C GLY A 87 -12.25 5.68 -1.02
N PHE A 88 -11.04 6.05 -1.44
CA PHE A 88 -10.08 5.10 -2.00
C PHE A 88 -8.64 5.38 -1.53
N THR A 89 -7.91 4.35 -1.12
CA THR A 89 -6.51 4.47 -0.69
C THR A 89 -5.57 3.79 -1.68
N VAL A 90 -4.62 4.56 -2.22
CA VAL A 90 -3.50 4.00 -2.98
C VAL A 90 -2.40 3.65 -1.98
N LEU A 91 -2.11 2.36 -1.83
CA LEU A 91 -1.11 1.87 -0.88
C LEU A 91 0.31 2.00 -1.48
N PRO A 92 1.33 2.33 -0.68
CA PRO A 92 2.73 2.21 -1.12
C PRO A 92 3.10 0.74 -1.38
N ASN A 93 4.27 0.52 -1.97
CA ASN A 93 4.83 -0.82 -2.08
C ASN A 93 5.63 -1.15 -0.82
N LEU A 94 5.56 -2.41 -0.39
CA LEU A 94 6.36 -2.92 0.72
C LEU A 94 7.84 -2.85 0.35
N THR A 95 8.63 -2.12 1.15
CA THR A 95 10.07 -1.95 0.94
C THR A 95 10.80 -2.26 2.24
N ALA A 96 11.56 -3.35 2.25
CA ALA A 96 12.36 -3.75 3.40
C ALA A 96 13.50 -2.74 3.63
N SER A 97 13.68 -2.31 4.87
CA SER A 97 14.79 -1.47 5.27
C SER A 97 15.09 -1.65 6.75
N PHE A 98 16.35 -1.58 7.11
CA PHE A 98 16.76 -1.63 8.51
C PHE A 98 18.05 -0.84 8.75
N TYR A 99 18.29 -0.57 10.02
CA TYR A 99 19.60 -0.14 10.50
C TYR A 99 19.95 -0.84 11.81
N GLY A 100 21.26 -0.98 12.07
CA GLY A 100 21.81 -1.53 13.30
C GLY A 100 22.48 -0.44 14.12
N VAL A 101 22.29 -0.48 15.44
CA VAL A 101 22.99 0.39 16.40
C VAL A 101 23.81 -0.49 17.35
N PRO A 102 25.12 -0.21 17.54
CA PRO A 102 25.91 -0.92 18.54
C PRO A 102 25.29 -0.80 19.93
N GLY A 103 24.98 -1.93 20.55
CA GLY A 103 24.46 -2.03 21.92
C GLY A 103 25.57 -2.14 22.97
N THR A 104 26.72 -2.70 22.60
CA THR A 104 27.95 -2.73 23.41
C THR A 104 29.16 -2.39 22.54
N THR A 105 30.22 -1.86 23.15
CA THR A 105 31.49 -1.55 22.47
C THR A 105 32.58 -2.59 22.76
N VAL A 106 32.30 -3.57 23.61
CA VAL A 106 33.22 -4.63 24.05
C VAL A 106 32.51 -5.98 24.04
N SER A 107 33.30 -7.04 23.93
CA SER A 107 32.78 -8.41 23.86
C SER A 107 31.96 -8.80 25.11
N PRO A 108 30.80 -9.46 24.93
CA PRO A 108 30.23 -9.86 23.65
C PRO A 108 29.57 -8.66 22.93
N TYR A 109 29.76 -8.60 21.61
CA TYR A 109 29.31 -7.45 20.80
C TYR A 109 27.83 -7.60 20.45
N THR A 110 26.98 -6.78 21.06
CA THR A 110 25.54 -6.78 20.80
C THR A 110 25.17 -5.66 19.84
N VAL A 111 24.32 -5.94 18.85
CA VAL A 111 23.72 -4.95 17.96
C VAL A 111 22.20 -4.94 18.18
N LYS A 112 21.62 -3.76 18.31
CA LYS A 112 20.16 -3.56 18.27
C LYS A 112 19.77 -3.22 16.84
N PHE A 113 18.88 -4.01 16.26
CA PHE A 113 18.34 -3.75 14.92
C PHE A 113 16.99 -3.08 15.02
N TYR A 114 16.77 -2.12 14.12
CA TYR A 114 15.53 -1.39 13.98
C TYR A 114 14.99 -1.55 12.57
N ASP A 115 13.73 -1.95 12.48
CA ASP A 115 12.95 -1.92 11.25
C ASP A 115 12.71 -0.47 10.82
N ALA A 116 13.04 -0.19 9.56
CA ALA A 116 12.77 1.07 8.87
C ALA A 116 11.96 0.84 7.58
N SER A 117 11.33 -0.34 7.46
CA SER A 117 10.59 -0.73 6.26
C SER A 117 9.35 0.13 6.05
N GLU A 118 9.00 0.35 4.78
CA GLU A 118 7.80 1.07 4.35
C GLU A 118 6.71 0.10 3.87
N GLY A 119 5.45 0.52 3.90
CA GLY A 119 4.33 -0.26 3.37
C GLY A 119 3.66 -1.19 4.37
N ASP A 120 3.64 -0.77 5.64
CA ASP A 120 2.91 -1.42 6.75
C ASP A 120 3.16 -2.94 6.86
N PRO A 121 4.42 -3.37 7.03
CA PRO A 121 4.75 -4.77 7.27
C PRO A 121 4.03 -5.30 8.52
N ILE A 122 3.57 -6.55 8.43
CA ILE A 122 2.92 -7.28 9.53
C ILE A 122 3.78 -8.44 10.06
N SER A 123 4.86 -8.81 9.36
CA SER A 123 5.82 -9.82 9.82
C SER A 123 7.25 -9.53 9.36
N TRP A 124 8.21 -10.04 10.14
CA TRP A 124 9.66 -9.86 9.95
C TRP A 124 10.36 -11.22 10.00
N SER A 125 11.42 -11.37 9.21
CA SER A 125 12.33 -12.50 9.24
C SER A 125 13.74 -11.97 9.08
N TRP A 126 14.48 -12.00 10.18
CA TRP A 126 15.88 -11.63 10.27
C TRP A 126 16.75 -12.86 10.10
N ASN A 127 17.83 -12.70 9.35
CA ASN A 127 18.98 -13.61 9.37
C ASN A 127 20.21 -12.76 9.69
N PHE A 128 20.87 -13.07 10.80
CA PHE A 128 21.99 -12.29 11.31
C PHE A 128 23.34 -12.63 10.66
N GLY A 129 23.37 -13.60 9.74
CA GLY A 129 24.56 -14.01 9.00
C GLY A 129 25.42 -15.06 9.71
N ASP A 130 25.08 -15.43 10.95
CA ASP A 130 25.79 -16.41 11.79
C ASP A 130 25.01 -17.73 11.98
N GLY A 131 23.93 -17.91 11.21
CA GLY A 131 23.01 -19.04 11.32
C GLY A 131 21.85 -18.84 12.30
N ILE A 132 21.81 -17.71 13.02
CA ILE A 132 20.70 -17.37 13.92
C ILE A 132 19.68 -16.47 13.19
N THR A 133 18.40 -16.74 13.44
CA THR A 133 17.27 -15.99 12.87
C THR A 133 16.35 -15.42 13.95
N ASN A 134 15.57 -14.39 13.62
CA ASN A 134 14.58 -13.80 14.53
C ASN A 134 13.35 -13.30 13.75
N THR A 135 12.19 -13.23 14.40
CA THR A 135 10.94 -12.71 13.82
C THR A 135 10.40 -11.47 14.54
N THR A 136 11.09 -11.02 15.59
CA THR A 136 10.77 -9.78 16.30
C THR A 136 11.06 -8.58 15.40
N ARG A 137 10.19 -7.57 15.39
CA ARG A 137 10.37 -6.36 14.58
C ARG A 137 11.72 -5.66 14.82
N ASN A 138 12.09 -5.45 16.09
CA ASN A 138 13.32 -4.76 16.48
C ASN A 138 14.15 -5.67 17.41
N PRO A 139 14.87 -6.67 16.88
CA PRO A 139 15.61 -7.62 17.70
C PRO A 139 16.92 -7.04 18.23
N SER A 140 17.43 -7.61 19.32
CA SER A 140 18.83 -7.48 19.70
C SER A 140 19.54 -8.80 19.43
N HIS A 141 20.76 -8.73 18.89
CA HIS A 141 21.55 -9.92 18.59
C HIS A 141 22.99 -9.75 19.05
N THR A 142 23.60 -10.83 19.52
CA THR A 142 24.95 -10.82 20.11
C THR A 142 25.87 -11.69 19.28
N TYR A 143 26.95 -11.11 18.79
CA TYR A 143 27.90 -11.72 17.88
C TYR A 143 29.17 -12.19 18.60
N SER A 144 29.72 -13.29 18.10
CA SER A 144 31.14 -13.60 18.28
C SER A 144 32.01 -12.72 17.35
N PRO A 145 33.32 -12.58 17.60
CA PRO A 145 34.20 -11.87 16.68
C PRO A 145 34.13 -12.47 15.26
N GLY A 146 33.84 -11.61 14.28
CA GLY A 146 33.66 -12.03 12.89
C GLY A 146 33.02 -10.94 12.03
N THR A 147 32.85 -11.24 10.75
CA THR A 147 32.09 -10.41 9.80
C THR A 147 30.84 -11.18 9.39
N TYR A 148 29.69 -10.51 9.46
CA TYR A 148 28.38 -11.12 9.19
C TYR A 148 27.57 -10.19 8.28
N SER A 149 26.89 -10.77 7.30
CA SER A 149 25.91 -10.04 6.49
C SER A 149 24.52 -10.28 7.06
N VAL A 150 23.82 -9.19 7.37
CA VAL A 150 22.50 -9.21 7.97
C VAL A 150 21.47 -9.02 6.87
N SER A 151 20.38 -9.77 6.95
CA SER A 151 19.24 -9.58 6.07
C SER A 151 17.93 -9.52 6.83
N LEU A 152 17.01 -8.74 6.27
CA LEU A 152 15.64 -8.62 6.73
C LEU A 152 14.72 -8.92 5.55
N THR A 153 13.77 -9.82 5.77
CA THR A 153 12.59 -9.97 4.92
C THR A 153 11.36 -9.54 5.70
N VAL A 154 10.54 -8.66 5.11
CA VAL A 154 9.25 -8.25 5.65
C VAL A 154 8.11 -8.70 4.75
N SER A 155 6.91 -8.86 5.32
CA SER A 155 5.69 -9.17 4.57
C SER A 155 4.50 -8.36 5.11
N ASP A 156 3.61 -7.95 4.20
CA ASP A 156 2.32 -7.30 4.51
C ASP A 156 1.13 -8.29 4.40
N GLY A 157 1.43 -9.60 4.32
CA GLY A 157 0.43 -10.66 4.13
C GLY A 157 0.03 -10.90 2.67
N VAL A 158 0.42 -10.01 1.74
CA VAL A 158 0.14 -10.12 0.30
C VAL A 158 1.42 -10.20 -0.52
N SER A 159 2.44 -9.44 -0.15
CA SER A 159 3.76 -9.39 -0.77
C SER A 159 4.86 -9.47 0.27
N SER A 160 6.07 -9.83 -0.17
CA SER A 160 7.28 -9.73 0.63
C SER A 160 8.30 -8.79 -0.01
N SER A 161 9.17 -8.24 0.83
CA SER A 161 10.32 -7.44 0.42
C SER A 161 11.52 -7.88 1.24
N SER A 162 12.70 -7.94 0.63
CA SER A 162 13.94 -8.39 1.29
C SER A 162 15.08 -7.42 1.02
N ILE A 163 15.91 -7.21 2.02
CA ILE A 163 17.14 -6.44 1.93
C ILE A 163 18.27 -7.19 2.67
N GLY A 164 19.48 -7.12 2.14
CA GLY A 164 20.67 -7.71 2.76
C GLY A 164 21.90 -6.82 2.59
N GLY A 165 22.80 -6.87 3.56
CA GLY A 165 24.09 -6.16 3.59
C GLY A 165 25.08 -6.86 4.52
#